data_AF-A0A831QNI8-F1
#
_entry.id   AF-A0A831QNI8-F1
#
_cell.length_a   1.000
_cell.length_b   1.000
_cell.length_c   1.000
_cell.angle_alpha   90.00
_cell.angle_beta   90.00
_cell.angle_gamma   90.00
#
_symmetry.space_group_name_H-M   'P 1'
#
loop_
_entity.id
_entity.type
_entity.pdbx_description
1 polymer ?
#
loop_
_entity_poly.entity_id
_entity_poly.type
_entity_poly.pdbx_seq_one_letter_code
_entity_poly.pdbx_strand_id
1 'polypeptide(L)'
;MRYFSISATHDLGIIGHYSQTKLKDGYNPTLHNSHWQVRADEFPDFVPNLELEIDKKAKPTNFLDGASGFNGFLVDKPFKSILEKFRLPPHHFYP
;
A
#
# COMPACT_ATOMS: atom_id res chain seq x y z
N MET A 1 -24.35 -10.99 10.31
CA MET A 1 -23.07 -10.23 10.22
C MET A 1 -23.07 -9.41 8.94
N ARG A 2 -22.50 -8.20 8.97
CA ARG A 2 -22.25 -7.41 7.74
C ARG A 2 -20.82 -7.66 7.32
N TYR A 3 -20.62 -8.01 6.05
CA TYR A 3 -19.30 -8.19 5.45
C TYR A 3 -19.08 -7.07 4.44
N PHE A 4 -17.85 -6.60 4.36
CA PHE A 4 -17.40 -5.65 3.35
C PHE A 4 -16.32 -6.33 2.52
N SER A 5 -16.23 -5.95 1.25
CA SER A 5 -15.19 -6.44 0.34
C SER A 5 -14.44 -5.25 -0.23
N ILE A 6 -13.14 -5.44 -0.46
CA ILE A 6 -12.25 -4.48 -1.10
C ILE A 6 -11.55 -5.26 -2.20
N SER A 7 -11.42 -4.66 -3.38
CA SER A 7 -10.75 -5.27 -4.53
C SER A 7 -9.99 -4.22 -5.31
N ALA A 8 -8.91 -4.63 -5.96
CA ALA A 8 -8.25 -3.80 -6.97
C ALA A 8 -9.21 -3.50 -8.13
N THR A 9 -8.98 -2.37 -8.80
CA THR A 9 -9.72 -1.99 -10.01
C THR A 9 -8.79 -1.31 -11.00
N HIS A 10 -9.09 -1.48 -12.29
CA HIS A 10 -8.44 -0.79 -13.41
C HIS A 10 -9.40 0.21 -14.08
N ASP A 11 -10.58 0.45 -13.50
CA ASP A 11 -11.55 1.40 -14.01
C ASP A 11 -11.01 2.84 -13.89
N LEU A 12 -10.60 3.41 -15.02
CA LEU A 12 -10.05 4.77 -15.11
C LEU A 12 -11.04 5.85 -14.64
N GLY A 13 -12.35 5.59 -14.65
CA GLY A 13 -13.35 6.45 -14.05
C GLY A 13 -13.14 6.61 -12.54
N ILE A 14 -12.69 5.55 -11.87
CA ILE A 14 -12.38 5.50 -10.44
C ILE A 14 -10.95 5.96 -10.17
N ILE A 15 -9.95 5.39 -10.86
CA ILE A 15 -8.53 5.56 -10.52
C ILE A 15 -7.82 6.68 -11.32
N GLY A 16 -8.44 7.21 -12.38
CA GLY A 16 -7.86 8.22 -13.26
C GLY A 16 -6.76 7.72 -14.19
N HIS A 17 -5.79 6.98 -13.67
CA HIS A 17 -4.64 6.45 -14.40
C HIS A 17 -4.13 5.14 -13.78
N TYR A 18 -3.59 4.25 -14.61
CA TYR A 18 -2.93 3.03 -14.16
C TYR A 18 -1.48 2.96 -14.68
N SER A 19 -0.46 2.73 -13.85
CA SER A 19 -0.52 2.65 -12.38
C SER A 19 -0.84 4.01 -11.75
N GLN A 20 -1.40 3.99 -10.53
CA GLN A 20 -1.67 5.21 -9.75
C GLN A 20 -0.41 5.79 -9.11
N THR A 21 0.60 4.94 -8.87
CA THR A 21 1.86 5.31 -8.24
C THR A 21 3.05 4.78 -9.03
N LYS A 22 4.21 5.42 -8.82
CA LYS A 22 5.53 4.92 -9.18
C LYS A 22 6.49 5.09 -8.00
N LEU A 23 7.60 4.36 -8.01
CA LEU A 23 8.71 4.66 -7.10
C LEU A 23 9.18 6.10 -7.35
N LYS A 24 9.47 6.81 -6.27
CA LYS A 24 10.03 8.16 -6.34
C LYS A 24 11.39 8.14 -7.03
N ASP A 25 11.67 9.17 -7.82
CA ASP A 25 12.93 9.25 -8.56
C ASP A 25 14.12 9.26 -7.57
N GLY A 26 15.09 8.37 -7.79
CA GLY A 26 16.24 8.17 -6.91
C GLY A 26 16.02 7.23 -5.72
N TYR A 27 14.82 6.66 -5.54
CA TYR A 27 14.58 5.62 -4.53
C TYR A 27 15.44 4.38 -4.81
N ASN A 28 16.16 3.90 -3.79
CA ASN A 28 16.98 2.70 -3.89
C ASN A 28 16.28 1.49 -3.26
N PRO A 29 15.73 0.55 -4.07
CA PRO A 29 15.05 -0.63 -3.57
C PRO A 29 16.00 -1.73 -3.07
N THR A 30 17.32 -1.54 -3.12
CA THR A 30 18.31 -2.51 -2.60
C THR A 30 18.76 -2.17 -1.17
N LEU A 31 18.22 -1.12 -0.56
CA LEU A 31 18.52 -0.78 0.83
C LEU A 31 18.02 -1.90 1.76
N HIS A 32 18.76 -2.14 2.85
CA HIS A 32 18.47 -3.20 3.82
C HIS A 32 17.10 -3.05 4.50
N ASN A 33 16.57 -1.84 4.57
CA ASN A 33 15.25 -1.54 5.11
C ASN A 33 14.21 -1.24 4.03
N SER A 34 14.48 -1.51 2.74
CA SER A 34 13.53 -1.22 1.67
C SER A 34 12.31 -2.14 1.69
N HIS A 35 11.24 -1.73 1.00
CA HIS A 35 10.03 -2.54 0.82
C HIS A 35 10.29 -3.92 0.19
N TRP A 36 11.36 -4.08 -0.61
CA TRP A 36 11.74 -5.38 -1.21
C TRP A 36 12.33 -6.37 -0.20
N GLN A 37 12.81 -5.89 0.95
CA GLN A 37 13.30 -6.77 2.01
C GLN A 37 12.17 -7.30 2.91
N VAL A 38 10.94 -6.83 2.72
CA VAL A 38 9.77 -7.29 3.48
C VAL A 38 9.30 -8.63 2.92
N ARG A 39 9.41 -9.66 3.75
CA ARG A 39 8.95 -11.00 3.44
C ARG A 39 7.45 -11.13 3.64
N ALA A 40 6.84 -12.06 2.91
CA ALA A 40 5.40 -12.30 2.97
C ALA A 40 4.97 -13.14 4.19
N ASP A 41 5.92 -13.82 4.84
CA ASP A 41 5.68 -14.81 5.89
C ASP A 41 6.07 -14.35 7.31
N GLU A 42 6.73 -13.20 7.44
CA GLU A 42 7.15 -12.66 8.73
C GLU A 42 7.09 -11.13 8.78
N PHE A 43 6.86 -10.59 9.98
CA PHE A 43 6.99 -9.14 10.20
C PHE A 43 8.48 -8.78 10.31
N PRO A 44 8.96 -7.78 9.54
CA PRO A 44 10.35 -7.33 9.65
C PRO A 44 10.68 -6.79 11.05
N ASP A 45 11.93 -6.96 11.46
CA ASP A 45 12.52 -6.36 12.66
C ASP A 45 13.02 -4.92 12.42
N PHE A 46 12.83 -4.40 11.21
CA PHE A 46 13.11 -3.04 10.79
C PHE A 46 11.83 -2.31 10.36
N VAL A 47 11.88 -0.99 10.27
CA VAL A 47 10.81 -0.17 9.68
C VAL A 47 11.03 -0.09 8.16
N PRO A 48 10.13 -0.64 7.33
CA PRO A 48 10.26 -0.60 5.89
C PRO A 48 10.23 0.84 5.36
N ASN A 49 11.15 1.15 4.46
CA ASN A 49 11.19 2.40 3.72
C ASN A 49 10.57 2.19 2.34
N LEU A 50 9.53 2.97 2.02
CA LEU A 50 8.89 3.00 0.72
C LEU A 50 8.60 4.45 0.34
N GLU A 51 9.21 4.93 -0.75
CA GLU A 51 8.95 6.26 -1.27
C GLU A 51 8.26 6.16 -2.63
N LEU A 52 7.03 6.68 -2.69
CA LEU A 52 6.20 6.67 -3.90
C LEU A 52 5.82 8.09 -4.32
N GLU A 53 5.62 8.25 -5.61
CA GLU A 53 4.98 9.41 -6.21
C GLU A 53 3.64 8.98 -6.83
N ILE A 54 2.59 9.77 -6.61
CA ILE A 54 1.30 9.58 -7.28
C ILE A 54 1.39 10.19 -8.68
N ASP A 55 0.92 9.47 -9.70
CA ASP A 55 0.86 10.00 -11.06
C ASP A 55 -0.08 11.22 -11.11
N LYS A 56 0.30 12.27 -11.84
CA LYS A 56 -0.48 13.52 -11.94
C LYS A 56 -1.87 13.32 -12.56
N LYS A 57 -2.07 12.24 -13.32
CA LYS A 57 -3.36 11.87 -13.93
C LYS A 57 -4.16 10.90 -13.06
N ALA A 58 -3.55 10.34 -12.02
CA ALA A 58 -4.24 9.45 -11.10
C ALA A 58 -5.17 10.22 -10.17
N LYS A 59 -6.29 9.60 -9.82
CA LYS A 59 -7.15 10.01 -8.72
C LYS A 59 -6.66 9.29 -7.46
N PRO A 60 -6.27 10.00 -6.40
CA PRO A 60 -5.86 9.37 -5.15
C PRO A 60 -6.99 8.53 -4.55
N THR A 61 -6.67 7.31 -4.12
CA THR A 61 -7.57 6.39 -3.42
C THR A 61 -7.03 6.10 -2.03
N ASN A 62 -7.91 5.70 -1.11
CA ASN A 62 -7.54 5.42 0.28
C ASN A 62 -6.89 4.03 0.48
N PHE A 63 -6.86 3.23 -0.59
CA PHE A 63 -6.33 1.88 -0.63
C PHE A 63 -5.60 1.66 -1.96
N LEU A 64 -4.39 1.09 -1.90
CA LEU A 64 -3.63 0.61 -3.05
C LEU A 64 -3.08 -0.79 -2.74
N ASP A 65 -3.31 -1.71 -3.66
CA ASP A 65 -2.82 -3.08 -3.60
C ASP A 65 -1.57 -3.24 -4.48
N GLY A 66 -0.53 -3.89 -3.95
CA GLY A 66 0.66 -4.27 -4.72
C GLY A 66 1.46 -3.11 -5.31
N ALA A 67 1.36 -1.90 -4.75
CA ALA A 67 2.12 -0.74 -5.24
C ALA A 67 3.63 -1.06 -5.24
N SER A 68 4.24 -1.07 -6.43
CA SER A 68 5.64 -1.38 -6.67
C SER A 68 6.11 -2.79 -6.25
N GLY A 69 5.21 -3.78 -6.23
CA GLY A 69 5.59 -5.18 -5.95
C GLY A 69 5.82 -5.50 -4.46
N PHE A 70 5.25 -4.69 -3.57
CA PHE A 70 5.31 -4.86 -2.13
C PHE A 70 4.40 -5.98 -1.60
N ASN A 71 4.86 -6.73 -0.59
CA ASN A 71 4.08 -7.75 0.13
C ASN A 71 3.16 -7.13 1.20
N GLY A 72 2.23 -6.27 0.78
CA GLY A 72 1.29 -5.62 1.68
C GLY A 72 0.39 -4.60 0.99
N PHE A 73 -0.39 -3.87 1.78
CA PHE A 73 -1.31 -2.85 1.30
C PHE A 73 -0.87 -1.46 1.73
N LEU A 74 -1.09 -0.46 0.87
CA LEU A 74 -0.97 0.93 1.26
C LEU A 74 -2.35 1.48 1.55
N VAL A 75 -2.46 2.12 2.71
CA VAL A 75 -3.70 2.71 3.19
C VAL A 75 -3.41 4.11 3.71
N ASP A 76 -4.39 5.00 3.56
CA ASP A 76 -4.28 6.31 4.18
C ASP A 76 -4.76 6.29 5.65
N LYS A 77 -4.61 7.43 6.34
CA LYS A 77 -5.00 7.56 7.74
C LYS A 77 -6.50 7.29 7.96
N PRO A 78 -7.44 7.90 7.20
CA PRO A 78 -8.86 7.57 7.30
C PRO A 78 -9.16 6.07 7.20
N PHE A 79 -8.57 5.39 6.22
CA PHE A 79 -8.85 3.98 5.99
C PHE A 79 -8.21 3.08 7.05
N LYS A 80 -7.00 3.39 7.50
CA LYS A 80 -6.38 2.76 8.67
C LYS A 80 -7.30 2.82 9.90
N SER A 81 -7.87 3.99 10.21
CA SER A 81 -8.80 4.16 11.33
C SER A 81 -10.11 3.38 11.16
N ILE A 82 -10.49 3.02 9.94
CA ILE A 82 -11.61 2.10 9.69
C ILE A 82 -11.17 0.67 10.00
N LEU A 83 -10.02 0.23 9.48
CA LEU A 83 -9.48 -1.13 9.69
C LEU A 83 -9.27 -1.45 11.17
N GLU A 84 -8.77 -0.49 11.97
CA GLU A 84 -8.56 -0.64 13.42
C GLU A 84 -9.85 -0.93 14.22
N LYS A 85 -11.03 -0.69 13.64
CA LYS A 85 -12.33 -1.02 14.27
C LYS A 85 -12.73 -2.48 14.09
N PHE A 86 -12.06 -3.21 13.20
CA PHE A 86 -12.35 -4.60 12.90
C PHE A 86 -11.38 -5.55 13.60
N ARG A 87 -11.86 -6.75 13.90
CA ARG A 87 -11.00 -7.86 14.34
C ARG A 87 -10.40 -8.54 13.10
N LEU A 88 -9.25 -8.05 12.66
CA LEU A 88 -8.51 -8.60 11.52
C LEU A 88 -7.48 -9.65 11.99
N PRO A 89 -6.97 -10.52 11.09
CA PRO A 89 -5.82 -11.37 11.38
C PRO A 89 -4.60 -10.56 11.87
N PRO A 90 -3.57 -11.19 12.46
CA PRO A 90 -2.34 -10.50 12.85
C PRO A 90 -1.80 -9.64 11.69
N HIS A 91 -1.60 -8.35 11.95
CA HIS A 91 -1.14 -7.36 10.99
C HIS A 91 -0.35 -6.26 11.70
N HIS A 92 0.46 -5.52 10.94
CA HIS A 92 1.23 -4.38 11.42
C HIS A 92 1.13 -3.21 10.44
N PHE A 93 1.10 -1.98 10.97
CA PHE A 93 1.10 -0.77 10.16
C PHE A 93 2.47 -0.10 10.25
N TYR A 94 3.12 0.06 9.10
CA TYR A 94 4.34 0.84 8.95
C TYR A 94 3.99 2.25 8.44
N PRO A 95 4.80 3.27 8.79
CA PRO A 95 4.56 4.66 8.38
C PRO A 95 4.70 4.88 6.87
#